data_AF-A0A9D1MY29-F1
#
_entry.id   AF-A0A9D1MY29-F1
#
_cell.length_a   1.000
_cell.length_b   1.000
_cell.length_c   1.000
_cell.angle_alpha   90.00
_cell.angle_beta   90.00
_cell.angle_gamma   90.00
#
_symmetry.space_group_name_H-M   'P 1'
#
loop_
_entity.id
_entity.type
_entity.pdbx_description
1 polymer ?
#
loop_
_entity_poly.entity_id
_entity_poly.type
_entity_poly.pdbx_seq_one_letter_code
_entity_poly.pdbx_strand_id
1 'polypeptide(L)'
;MTDKKTLAVINMLSEQVGYSFKVVKIRHLLDSLPRKYAMDENALWAAISMLKEADYAVVKYRDKEEICLALTVKAENLLRARPAQKHERPWLLAGVFVASFLGALLAVLLGKLF
;
A
#
# COMPACT_ATOMS: atom_id res chain seq x y z
N MET A 1 -11.84 8.65 5.36
CA MET A 1 -11.40 8.38 3.99
C MET A 1 -9.94 8.78 3.91
N THR A 2 -9.01 7.83 4.00
CA THR A 2 -7.58 8.11 4.17
C THR A 2 -7.01 8.71 2.88
N ASP A 3 -6.49 9.94 2.97
CA ASP A 3 -5.99 10.70 1.84
C ASP A 3 -4.79 9.96 1.17
N LYS A 4 -4.67 10.07 -0.15
CA LYS A 4 -3.58 9.47 -0.93
C LYS A 4 -2.20 9.94 -0.43
N LYS A 5 -2.15 11.16 0.10
CA LYS A 5 -0.96 11.76 0.74
C LYS A 5 -0.59 11.02 2.02
N THR A 6 -1.55 10.78 2.91
CA THR A 6 -1.34 10.05 4.17
C THR A 6 -0.86 8.63 3.91
N LEU A 7 -1.39 7.98 2.86
CA LEU A 7 -0.92 6.66 2.43
C LEU A 7 0.53 6.66 1.94
N ALA A 8 0.93 7.68 1.17
CA ALA A 8 2.31 7.81 0.71
C ALA A 8 3.28 7.97 1.88
N VAL A 9 2.90 8.77 2.89
CA VAL A 9 3.69 8.95 4.11
C VAL A 9 3.78 7.63 4.90
N ILE A 10 2.68 6.90 5.08
CA ILE A 10 2.69 5.59 5.77
C ILE A 10 3.59 4.60 5.03
N ASN A 11 3.51 4.54 3.70
CA ASN A 11 4.31 3.60 2.91
C ASN A 11 5.82 3.92 3.03
N MET A 12 6.19 5.20 2.93
CA MET A 12 7.56 5.66 3.13
C MET A 12 8.07 5.36 4.57
N LEU A 13 7.24 5.59 5.59
CA LEU A 13 7.59 5.24 6.97
C LEU A 13 7.77 3.73 7.14
N SER A 14 7.00 2.91 6.41
CA SER A 14 7.11 1.44 6.48
C SER A 14 8.43 0.92 5.91
N GLU A 15 8.95 1.57 4.87
CA GLU A 15 10.24 1.20 4.28
C GLU A 15 11.44 1.65 5.13
N GLN A 16 11.38 2.84 5.75
CA GLN A 16 12.52 3.39 6.50
C GLN A 16 12.59 2.94 7.97
N VAL A 17 11.44 2.83 8.62
CA VAL A 17 11.30 2.60 10.07
C VAL A 17 10.81 1.19 10.36
N GLY A 18 9.84 0.72 9.57
CA GLY A 18 9.14 -0.53 9.80
C GLY A 18 8.30 -0.48 11.07
N TYR A 19 8.21 -1.63 11.76
CA TYR A 19 7.36 -1.82 12.95
C TYR A 19 8.15 -1.76 14.27
N SER A 20 9.43 -1.41 14.21
CA SER A 20 10.31 -1.24 15.37
C SER A 20 10.60 0.24 15.61
N PHE A 21 10.83 0.63 16.86
CA PHE A 21 11.19 2.00 17.20
C PHE A 21 12.54 2.34 16.59
N LYS A 22 12.56 3.30 15.67
CA LYS A 22 13.77 3.75 15.00
C LYS A 22 13.85 5.27 15.03
N VAL A 23 15.05 5.78 15.28
CA VAL A 23 15.35 7.21 15.21
C VAL A 23 15.67 7.55 13.76
N VAL A 24 14.97 8.53 13.20
CA VAL A 24 15.14 8.98 11.82
C VAL A 24 15.23 10.50 11.79
N LYS A 25 16.11 11.02 10.93
CA LYS A 25 16.23 12.45 10.66
C LYS A 25 15.11 12.91 9.75
N ILE A 26 14.54 14.08 10.06
CA ILE A 26 13.42 14.65 9.30
C ILE A 26 13.79 14.90 7.84
N ARG A 27 15.01 15.37 7.58
CA ARG A 27 15.52 15.58 6.21
C ARG A 27 15.53 14.29 5.40
N HIS A 28 15.91 13.16 6.00
CA HIS A 28 15.88 11.85 5.34
C HIS A 28 14.46 11.34 5.05
N LEU A 29 13.47 11.79 5.81
CA LEU A 29 12.04 11.51 5.55
C LEU A 29 11.53 12.40 4.40
N LEU A 30 11.97 13.66 4.33
CA LEU A 30 11.60 14.56 3.24
C LEU A 30 12.21 14.14 1.90
N ASP A 31 13.47 13.70 1.90
CA ASP A 31 14.17 13.28 0.68
C ASP A 31 13.63 11.96 0.12
N SER A 32 13.05 11.10 0.97
CA SER A 32 12.50 9.81 0.56
C SER A 32 11.05 9.88 0.09
N LEU A 33 10.39 11.04 0.27
CA LEU A 33 9.05 11.27 -0.27
C LEU A 33 9.09 11.34 -1.81
N PRO A 34 8.17 10.67 -2.52
CA PRO A 34 8.06 10.81 -3.97
C PRO A 34 7.81 12.28 -4.32
N ARG A 35 8.49 12.82 -5.34
CA ARG A 35 8.35 14.24 -5.76
C ARG A 35 6.91 14.70 -5.99
N LYS A 36 5.99 13.78 -6.32
CA LYS A 36 4.55 14.04 -6.44
C LYS A 36 3.87 14.48 -5.13
N TYR A 37 4.48 14.17 -4.00
CA TYR A 37 3.99 14.45 -2.65
C TYR A 37 5.04 15.25 -1.86
N ALA A 38 5.88 16.04 -2.54
CA ALA A 38 6.80 16.94 -1.86
C ALA A 38 6.02 17.81 -0.84
N MET A 39 6.52 17.85 0.38
CA MET A 39 5.90 18.54 1.51
C MET A 39 6.96 19.31 2.27
N ASP A 40 6.56 20.41 2.90
CA ASP A 40 7.42 21.15 3.82
C ASP A 40 7.55 20.40 5.16
N GLU A 41 8.58 20.73 5.94
CA GLU A 41 8.78 20.18 7.29
C GLU A 41 7.52 20.30 8.16
N ASN A 42 6.84 21.45 8.12
CA ASN A 42 5.61 21.69 8.88
C ASN A 42 4.45 20.77 8.45
N ALA A 43 4.33 20.49 7.15
CA ALA A 43 3.30 19.62 6.63
C ALA A 43 3.58 18.16 6.99
N LEU A 44 4.85 17.74 6.98
CA LEU A 44 5.26 16.42 7.45
C LEU A 44 4.97 16.25 8.95
N TRP A 45 5.24 17.27 9.76
CA TRP A 45 4.89 17.26 11.19
C TRP A 45 3.39 17.13 11.44
N ALA A 46 2.58 17.89 10.70
CA ALA A 46 1.12 17.79 10.77
C ALA A 46 0.65 16.38 10.39
N ALA A 47 1.22 15.79 9.33
CA ALA A 47 0.90 14.43 8.91
C ALA A 47 1.28 13.39 9.98
N ILE A 48 2.46 13.51 10.60
CA ILE A 48 2.89 12.62 11.69
C ILE A 48 1.99 12.77 12.92
N SER A 49 1.56 13.99 13.26
CA SER A 49 0.62 14.22 14.37
C SER A 49 -0.72 13.56 14.09
N MET A 50 -1.25 13.72 12.87
CA MET A 50 -2.49 13.04 12.46
C MET A 50 -2.36 11.51 12.49
N LEU A 51 -1.20 10.98 12.07
CA LEU A 51 -0.92 9.53 12.14
C LEU A 51 -0.84 9.03 13.58
N LYS A 52 -0.33 9.85 14.49
CA LYS A 52 -0.33 9.56 15.93
C LYS A 52 -1.74 9.57 16.50
N GLU A 53 -2.52 10.61 16.23
CA GLU A 53 -3.91 10.73 16.70
C GLU A 53 -4.81 9.59 16.21
N ALA A 54 -4.57 9.11 15.00
CA ALA A 54 -5.34 8.02 14.41
C ALA A 54 -4.80 6.60 14.75
N ASP A 55 -3.82 6.49 15.67
CA ASP A 55 -3.18 5.24 16.10
C ASP A 55 -2.45 4.46 15.00
N TYR A 56 -1.99 5.15 13.96
CA TYR A 56 -1.19 4.54 12.89
C TYR A 56 0.33 4.59 13.16
N ALA A 57 0.79 5.53 14.00
CA ALA A 57 2.20 5.66 14.37
C ALA A 57 2.36 6.00 15.85
N VAL A 58 3.35 5.37 16.50
CA VAL A 58 3.74 5.69 17.89
C VAL A 58 5.03 6.50 17.86
N VAL A 59 4.96 7.74 18.34
CA VAL A 59 6.12 8.62 18.50
C VAL A 59 6.53 8.64 19.96
N LYS A 60 7.74 8.12 20.27
CA LYS A 60 8.28 8.09 21.64
C LYS A 60 9.15 9.30 21.95
N TYR A 61 9.89 9.79 20.97
CA TYR A 61 10.86 10.87 21.15
C TYR A 61 10.80 11.84 19.97
N ARG A 62 10.83 13.13 20.29
CA ARG A 62 10.81 14.21 19.31
C ARG A 62 11.89 15.21 19.68
N ASP A 63 12.88 15.35 18.82
CA ASP A 63 13.85 16.43 18.87
C ASP A 63 13.66 17.37 17.66
N LYS A 64 14.45 18.44 17.56
CA LYS A 64 14.37 19.41 16.46
C LYS A 64 14.71 18.80 15.10
N GLU A 65 15.63 17.84 15.06
CA GLU A 65 16.14 17.25 13.81
C GLU A 65 15.82 15.75 13.68
N GLU A 66 15.50 15.09 14.78
CA GLU A 66 15.34 13.65 14.87
C GLU A 66 13.99 13.27 15.50
N ILE A 67 13.41 12.20 14.97
CA ILE A 67 12.16 11.64 15.49
C ILE A 67 12.31 10.14 15.70
N CYS A 68 11.92 9.66 16.87
CA CYS A 68 11.82 8.23 17.15
C CYS A 68 10.36 7.80 17.01
N LEU A 69 10.08 7.03 15.97
CA LEU A 69 8.74 6.57 15.66
C LEU A 69 8.74 5.07 15.32
N ALA A 70 7.58 4.45 15.45
CA ALA A 70 7.29 3.10 14.97
C ALA A 70 5.89 3.08 14.37
N LEU A 71 5.68 2.31 13.30
CA LEU A 71 4.34 2.08 12.77
C LEU A 71 3.61 1.00 13.56
N THR A 72 2.30 1.15 13.68
CA THR A 72 1.44 0.15 14.35
C THR A 72 0.98 -0.93 13.38
N VAL A 73 0.52 -2.06 13.94
CA VAL A 73 -0.13 -3.16 13.18
C VAL A 73 -1.38 -2.66 12.42
N LYS A 74 -2.02 -1.60 12.91
CA LYS A 74 -3.15 -0.95 12.25
C LYS A 74 -2.75 -0.31 10.91
N ALA A 75 -1.56 0.32 10.86
CA ALA A 75 -1.02 0.88 9.62
C ALA A 75 -0.61 -0.22 8.63
N GLU A 76 -0.04 -1.32 9.13
CA GLU A 76 0.26 -2.50 8.32
C GLU A 76 -0.99 -3.08 7.66
N ASN A 77 -2.05 -3.28 8.44
CA ASN A 77 -3.32 -3.79 7.93
C ASN A 77 -3.92 -2.86 6.89
N LEU A 78 -3.73 -1.55 7.02
CA LEU A 78 -4.20 -0.57 6.03
C LEU A 78 -3.44 -0.66 4.70
N LEU A 79 -2.13 -0.92 4.74
CA LEU A 79 -1.31 -1.16 3.54
C LEU A 79 -1.66 -2.51 2.90
N ARG A 80 -1.83 -3.57 3.69
CA ARG A 80 -2.17 -4.93 3.21
C ARG A 80 -3.61 -5.05 2.71
N ALA A 81 -4.56 -4.33 3.32
CA ALA A 81 -5.98 -4.38 2.94
C ALA A 81 -6.25 -3.68 1.61
N ARG A 82 -5.30 -2.90 1.08
CA ARG A 82 -5.33 -2.60 -0.34
C ARG A 82 -4.83 -3.84 -1.08
N PRO A 83 -5.69 -4.54 -1.85
CA PRO A 83 -5.15 -5.42 -2.85
C PRO A 83 -4.22 -4.55 -3.68
N ALA A 84 -2.94 -4.94 -3.78
CA ALA A 84 -2.14 -4.55 -4.93
C ALA A 84 -3.09 -4.65 -6.12
N GLN A 85 -3.21 -3.59 -6.92
CA GLN A 85 -3.98 -3.65 -8.16
C GLN A 85 -3.39 -4.82 -8.96
N LYS A 86 -3.88 -6.03 -8.69
CA LYS A 86 -3.71 -7.18 -9.55
C LYS A 86 -4.35 -6.63 -10.80
N HIS A 87 -3.51 -6.40 -11.80
CA HIS A 87 -3.94 -6.54 -13.17
C HIS A 87 -4.58 -7.93 -13.24
N GLU A 88 -5.86 -8.01 -12.88
CA GLU A 88 -6.72 -9.04 -13.37
C GLU A 88 -6.52 -8.94 -14.88
N ARG A 89 -5.89 -9.94 -15.46
CA ARG A 89 -5.68 -10.04 -16.90
C ARG A 89 -6.98 -10.68 -17.42
N PRO A 90 -8.06 -9.92 -17.69
CA PRO A 90 -9.35 -10.51 -18.08
C PRO A 90 -9.21 -11.37 -19.34
N TRP A 91 -8.18 -11.11 -20.13
CA TRP A 91 -7.82 -11.89 -21.31
C TRP A 91 -7.58 -13.38 -21.03
N LEU A 92 -6.97 -13.73 -19.89
CA LEU A 92 -6.72 -15.13 -19.54
C LEU A 92 -8.01 -15.86 -19.12
N LEU A 93 -8.91 -15.16 -18.43
CA LEU A 93 -10.22 -15.69 -18.05
C LEU A 93 -11.13 -15.87 -19.29
N ALA A 94 -11.07 -14.93 -20.24
CA ALA A 94 -11.80 -15.04 -21.51
C ALA A 94 -11.34 -16.26 -22.33
N GLY A 95 -10.03 -16.56 -22.35
CA GLY A 95 -9.48 -17.73 -23.05
C GLY A 95 -9.98 -19.07 -22.49
N VAL A 96 -10.04 -19.20 -21.15
CA VAL A 96 -10.54 -20.42 -20.49
C VAL A 96 -12.04 -20.61 -20.72
N PHE A 97 -12.81 -19.53 -20.70
CA PHE A 97 -14.26 -19.58 -20.97
C PHE A 97 -14.56 -20.08 -22.40
N VAL A 98 -13.86 -19.51 -23.39
CA VAL A 98 -14.04 -19.90 -24.80
C VAL A 98 -13.58 -21.34 -25.06
N ALA A 99 -12.48 -21.77 -24.44
CA ALA A 99 -11.99 -23.14 -24.55
C ALA A 99 -12.97 -24.16 -23.97
N SER A 100 -13.57 -23.89 -22.80
CA SER A 100 -14.60 -24.75 -22.22
C SER A 100 -15.86 -24.83 -23.08
N PHE A 101 -16.28 -23.71 -23.68
CA PHE A 101 -17.46 -23.68 -24.54
C PHE A 101 -17.25 -24.48 -25.84
N LEU A 102 -16.09 -24.32 -26.48
CA LEU A 102 -15.72 -25.07 -27.68
C LEU A 102 -15.52 -26.57 -27.40
N GLY A 103 -14.92 -26.91 -26.26
CA GLY A 103 -14.75 -28.30 -25.83
C GLY A 103 -16.08 -29.02 -25.63
N ALA A 104 -17.04 -28.37 -24.96
CA ALA A 104 -18.38 -28.92 -24.78
C ALA A 104 -19.13 -29.08 -26.12
N LEU A 105 -19.00 -28.11 -27.04
CA LEU A 105 -19.63 -28.17 -28.36
C LEU A 105 -19.07 -29.31 -29.22
N LEU A 106 -17.75 -29.50 -29.22
CA LEU A 106 -17.07 -30.59 -29.92
C LEU A 106 -17.45 -31.96 -29.36
N ALA A 107 -17.55 -32.09 -28.03
CA ALA A 107 -17.96 -33.32 -27.38
C ALA A 107 -19.39 -33.73 -27.75
N VAL A 108 -20.32 -32.77 -27.83
CA VAL A 108 -21.71 -33.01 -28.24
C VAL A 108 -21.79 -33.42 -29.72
N LEU A 109 -20.99 -32.80 -30.60
CA LEU A 109 -20.94 -33.16 -32.02
C LEU A 109 -20.38 -34.57 -32.24
N LEU A 110 -19.29 -34.91 -31.55
CA LEU A 110 -18.70 -36.25 -31.60
C LEU A 110 -19.62 -37.32 -31.00
N GLY A 111 -20.26 -37.02 -29.86
CA GLY A 111 -21.22 -37.93 -29.22
C GLY A 111 -22.53 -38.12 -29.98
N LYS A 112 -22.78 -37.34 -31.04
CA LYS A 112 -23.94 -37.49 -31.92
C LYS A 112 -23.59 -38.20 -33.23
N LEU A 113 -22.31 -38.42 -33.50
CA LEU A 113 -21.77 -39.08 -34.70
C LEU A 113 -21.37 -40.55 -34.44
N PHE A 114 -21.27 -40.94 -33.16
CA PHE A 114 -21.10 -42.30 -32.65
C PHE A 114 -22.42 -42.78 -32.03
#